data_AF-A0A6V7M2Y4-F1
#
_entry.id   AF-A0A6V7M2Y4-F1
#
_cell.length_a   1.000
_cell.length_b   1.000
_cell.length_c   1.000
_cell.angle_alpha   90.00
_cell.angle_beta   90.00
_cell.angle_gamma   90.00
#
_symmetry.space_group_name_H-M   'P 1'
#
loop_
_entity.id
_entity.type
_entity.pdbx_description
1 polymer ?
#
loop_
_entity_poly.entity_id
_entity_poly.type
_entity_poly.pdbx_seq_one_letter_code
_entity_poly.pdbx_strand_id
1 'polypeptide(L)'
;TVHKRWKQWPGLYKGVKVILYWNTMYAEKHRDFMFGDGDVFRGCPVPHCYATPDRGFFNRLDSYDAILFHGIEMNPRDLPTTRRAGQRYIYFSWESPSS
;
A
#
# COMPACT_ATOMS: atom_id res chain seq x y z
N THR A 1 6.83 5.23 23.12
CA THR A 1 7.58 4.76 21.94
C THR A 1 6.64 4.60 20.76
N VAL A 2 6.90 5.28 19.65
CA VAL A 2 6.05 5.37 18.45
C VAL A 2 5.64 3.98 17.92
N HIS A 3 6.47 2.95 18.09
CA HIS A 3 6.19 1.57 17.70
C HIS A 3 4.98 0.89 18.38
N LYS A 4 4.63 1.22 19.63
CA LYS A 4 3.42 0.68 20.28
C LYS A 4 2.13 1.35 19.79
N ARG A 5 2.25 2.44 19.03
CA ARG A 5 1.18 3.40 18.72
C ARG A 5 0.38 3.05 17.45
N TRP A 6 0.91 2.19 16.59
CA TRP A 6 0.35 1.85 15.27
C TRP A 6 -0.43 0.54 15.22
N LYS A 7 -0.32 -0.31 16.25
CA LYS A 7 -1.02 -1.62 16.32
C LYS A 7 -2.53 -1.51 16.54
N GLN A 8 -3.05 -0.32 16.81
CA GLN A 8 -4.46 -0.07 17.14
C GLN A 8 -5.10 0.90 16.14
N TRP A 9 -4.96 0.68 14.82
CA TRP A 9 -5.71 1.38 13.75
C TRP A 9 -5.10 2.73 13.29
N PRO A 10 -4.31 2.76 12.19
CA PRO A 10 -3.79 4.00 11.60
C PRO A 10 -4.86 4.95 11.08
N GLY A 11 -6.03 4.42 10.69
CA GLY A 11 -7.18 5.23 10.26
C GLY A 11 -7.77 6.14 11.36
N LEU A 12 -7.37 5.93 12.63
CA LEU A 12 -7.79 6.77 13.75
C LEU A 12 -6.88 7.99 13.98
N TYR A 13 -5.65 7.99 13.44
CA TYR A 13 -4.73 9.12 13.61
C TYR A 13 -4.93 10.14 12.50
N LYS A 14 -5.57 11.26 12.87
CA LYS A 14 -5.84 12.40 11.98
C LYS A 14 -4.55 12.80 11.23
N GLY A 15 -4.52 12.58 9.92
CA GLY A 15 -3.43 13.00 9.02
C GLY A 15 -2.50 11.89 8.52
N VAL A 16 -2.60 10.66 9.02
CA VAL A 16 -1.80 9.54 8.48
C VAL A 16 -2.43 9.03 7.19
N LYS A 17 -1.60 8.78 6.18
CA LYS A 17 -1.99 8.19 4.90
C LYS A 17 -1.63 6.71 4.86
N VAL A 18 -2.56 5.86 4.41
CA VAL A 18 -2.29 4.42 4.32
C VAL A 18 -2.19 3.95 2.87
N ILE A 19 -1.11 3.24 2.57
CA ILE A 19 -0.78 2.70 1.25
C ILE A 19 -0.93 1.19 1.31
N LEU A 20 -1.77 0.63 0.45
CA LEU A 20 -1.93 -0.82 0.30
C LEU A 20 -1.05 -1.32 -0.84
N TYR A 21 -0.25 -2.36 -0.57
CA TYR A 21 0.36 -3.19 -1.61
C TYR A 21 -0.64 -4.25 -2.03
N TRP A 22 -1.13 -4.14 -3.27
CA TRP A 22 -2.30 -4.91 -3.71
C TRP A 22 -2.00 -6.38 -4.00
N ASN A 23 -0.94 -6.61 -4.77
CA ASN A 23 -0.45 -7.91 -5.20
C ASN A 23 1.03 -8.07 -4.82
N THR A 24 1.67 -9.13 -5.30
CA THR A 24 3.07 -9.44 -4.99
C THR A 24 3.98 -9.09 -6.15
N MET A 25 5.28 -8.97 -5.86
CA MET A 25 6.33 -8.88 -6.86
C MET A 25 7.22 -10.12 -6.79
N TYR A 26 7.63 -10.60 -7.96
CA TYR A 26 8.46 -11.80 -8.15
C TYR A 26 7.83 -13.06 -7.56
N ALA A 27 6.62 -13.37 -8.01
CA ALA A 27 5.88 -14.59 -7.66
C ALA A 27 5.83 -14.81 -6.12
N GLU A 28 5.22 -13.86 -5.41
CA GLU A 28 4.98 -13.90 -3.96
C GLU A 28 6.16 -13.65 -3.03
N LYS A 29 7.40 -13.56 -3.56
CA LYS A 29 8.59 -13.31 -2.73
C LYS A 29 8.55 -11.96 -2.00
N HIS A 30 7.95 -10.95 -2.63
CA HIS A 30 7.94 -9.59 -2.09
C HIS A 30 6.51 -9.04 -2.08
N ARG A 31 5.84 -9.21 -0.94
CA ARG A 31 4.51 -8.63 -0.69
C ARG A 31 4.58 -7.13 -0.41
N ASP A 32 5.75 -6.65 0.02
CA ASP A 32 6.05 -5.25 0.34
C ASP A 32 6.79 -4.52 -0.79
N PHE A 33 6.92 -5.15 -1.96
CA PHE A 33 7.67 -4.64 -3.11
C PHE A 33 9.11 -4.19 -2.76
N MET A 34 9.72 -4.80 -1.74
CA MET A 34 11.06 -4.43 -1.21
C MET A 34 11.13 -3.04 -0.57
N PHE A 35 10.01 -2.36 -0.34
CA PHE A 35 9.95 -1.09 0.39
C PHE A 35 9.84 -1.27 1.92
N GLY A 36 9.41 -2.45 2.38
CA GLY A 36 9.10 -2.75 3.78
C GLY A 36 7.61 -2.62 4.14
N ASP A 37 7.23 -3.01 5.36
CA ASP A 37 5.87 -2.93 5.90
C ASP A 37 5.82 -2.02 7.14
N GLY A 38 4.76 -1.23 7.24
CA GLY A 38 4.44 -0.35 8.34
C GLY A 38 4.94 1.08 8.15
N ASP A 39 5.67 1.59 9.15
CA ASP A 39 6.19 2.96 9.22
C ASP A 39 7.51 3.09 8.43
N VAL A 40 7.46 2.77 7.13
CA VAL A 40 8.62 2.76 6.22
C VAL A 40 9.13 4.17 5.87
N PHE A 41 8.30 5.18 6.08
CA PHE A 41 8.64 6.60 5.82
C PHE A 41 9.24 7.30 7.03
N ARG A 42 9.59 6.56 8.09
CA ARG A 42 10.20 7.14 9.27
C ARG A 42 11.51 7.83 8.92
N GLY A 43 11.63 9.10 9.29
CA GLY A 43 12.81 9.91 9.03
C GLY A 43 12.81 10.60 7.66
N CYS A 44 11.80 10.37 6.82
CA CYS A 44 11.58 11.14 5.60
C CYS A 44 10.97 12.52 5.92
N PRO A 45 11.13 13.52 5.02
CA PRO A 45 10.48 14.83 5.18
C PRO A 45 8.96 14.78 5.27
N VAL A 46 8.34 13.74 4.70
CA VAL A 46 6.90 13.44 4.81
C VAL A 46 6.74 12.07 5.47
N PRO A 47 6.71 11.99 6.81
CA PRO A 47 6.76 10.72 7.54
C PRO A 47 5.38 10.13 7.85
N HIS A 48 4.29 10.83 7.52
CA HIS A 48 2.94 10.48 7.94
C HIS A 48 2.27 9.45 7.02
N CYS A 49 3.01 8.39 6.68
CA CYS A 49 2.55 7.33 5.80
C CYS A 49 2.77 5.96 6.44
N TYR A 50 1.79 5.08 6.30
CA TYR A 50 1.86 3.67 6.69
C TYR A 50 1.65 2.82 5.44
N ALA A 51 2.53 1.87 5.18
CA ALA A 51 2.39 0.96 4.06
C ALA A 51 2.09 -0.45 4.55
N THR A 52 1.30 -1.24 3.84
CA THR A 52 1.00 -2.61 4.26
C THR A 52 0.59 -3.50 3.09
N PRO A 53 0.96 -4.79 3.11
CA PRO A 53 0.46 -5.80 2.17
C PRO A 53 -0.82 -6.51 2.64
N ASP A 54 -1.36 -6.12 3.80
CA ASP A 54 -2.57 -6.71 4.34
C ASP A 54 -3.82 -6.03 3.77
N ARG A 55 -4.50 -6.69 2.84
CA ARG A 55 -5.76 -6.22 2.25
C ARG A 55 -6.89 -6.13 3.28
N GLY A 56 -6.82 -6.92 4.36
CA GLY A 56 -7.77 -6.94 5.47
C GLY A 56 -7.46 -5.94 6.57
N PHE A 57 -6.42 -5.12 6.42
CA PHE A 57 -6.02 -4.14 7.43
C PHE A 57 -7.14 -3.13 7.75
N PHE A 58 -7.93 -2.78 6.73
CA PHE A 58 -9.21 -2.10 6.88
C PHE A 58 -10.34 -2.95 6.33
N ASN A 59 -11.51 -2.86 6.95
CA ASN A 59 -12.73 -3.54 6.48
C ASN A 59 -13.22 -3.03 5.11
N ARG A 60 -12.78 -1.85 4.66
CA ARG A 60 -13.20 -1.23 3.40
C ARG A 60 -11.99 -0.79 2.58
N LEU A 61 -11.99 -1.15 1.30
CA LEU A 61 -10.93 -0.76 0.37
C LEU A 61 -10.84 0.75 0.15
N ASP A 62 -11.93 1.49 0.32
CA ASP A 62 -11.91 2.95 0.20
C ASP A 62 -11.24 3.67 1.39
N SER A 63 -10.90 2.94 2.46
CA SER A 63 -10.20 3.47 3.62
C SER A 63 -8.70 3.67 3.37
N TYR A 64 -8.14 3.01 2.35
CA TYR A 64 -6.76 3.25 1.93
C TYR A 64 -6.65 4.56 1.14
N ASP A 65 -5.56 5.31 1.32
CA ASP A 65 -5.28 6.53 0.55
C ASP A 65 -4.66 6.23 -0.80
N ALA A 66 -3.83 5.20 -0.88
CA ALA A 66 -3.30 4.72 -2.14
C ALA A 66 -3.30 3.20 -2.20
N ILE A 67 -3.36 2.68 -3.41
CA ILE A 67 -3.17 1.27 -3.71
C ILE A 67 -2.07 1.18 -4.77
N LEU A 68 -1.03 0.42 -4.47
CA LEU A 68 0.13 0.19 -5.33
C LEU A 68 0.00 -1.21 -5.93
N PHE A 69 0.10 -1.27 -7.26
CA PHE A 69 -0.01 -2.50 -8.03
C PHE A 69 1.34 -2.76 -8.70
N HIS A 70 1.92 -3.93 -8.49
CA HIS A 70 3.02 -4.36 -9.33
C HIS A 70 2.47 -4.91 -10.64
N GLY A 71 2.93 -4.34 -11.74
CA GLY A 71 2.30 -4.48 -13.05
C GLY A 71 2.32 -5.89 -13.62
N ILE A 72 3.40 -6.64 -13.40
CA ILE A 72 3.64 -7.95 -14.02
C ILE A 72 2.72 -9.01 -13.45
N GLU A 73 2.62 -9.09 -12.14
CA GLU A 73 1.75 -10.04 -11.42
C GLU A 73 0.33 -9.48 -11.22
N MET A 74 -0.08 -8.46 -11.97
CA MET A 74 -1.41 -7.91 -11.87
C MET A 74 -2.43 -8.87 -12.49
N ASN A 75 -3.43 -9.29 -11.71
CA ASN A 75 -4.51 -10.15 -12.19
C ASN A 75 -5.79 -9.32 -12.43
N PRO A 76 -6.27 -9.18 -13.68
CA PRO A 76 -7.49 -8.42 -13.98
C PRO A 76 -8.75 -8.90 -13.26
N ARG A 77 -8.80 -10.18 -12.85
CA ARG A 77 -9.92 -10.76 -12.09
C ARG A 77 -9.89 -10.43 -10.60
N ASP A 78 -8.76 -9.94 -10.10
CA ASP A 78 -8.54 -9.54 -8.71
C ASP A 78 -8.14 -8.06 -8.67
N LEU A 79 -8.89 -7.20 -9.34
CA LEU A 79 -8.74 -5.75 -9.22
C LEU A 79 -9.85 -5.17 -8.34
N PRO A 80 -9.58 -4.07 -7.62
CA PRO A 80 -10.61 -3.43 -6.82
C PRO A 80 -11.71 -2.86 -7.73
N THR A 81 -12.95 -3.26 -7.47
CA THR A 81 -14.12 -2.87 -8.27
C THR A 81 -14.70 -1.52 -7.88
N THR A 82 -14.32 -0.99 -6.71
CA THR A 82 -14.78 0.30 -6.19
C THR A 82 -13.61 1.10 -5.65
N ARG A 83 -13.75 2.43 -5.70
CA ARG A 83 -12.71 3.40 -5.36
C ARG A 83 -13.36 4.69 -4.89
N ARG A 84 -12.83 5.32 -3.84
CA ARG A 84 -13.20 6.71 -3.51
C ARG A 84 -12.51 7.71 -4.44
N ALA A 85 -13.17 8.82 -4.75
CA ALA A 85 -12.66 9.83 -5.69
C ALA A 85 -11.21 10.28 -5.39
N GLY A 86 -10.86 10.45 -4.11
CA GLY A 86 -9.54 10.93 -3.67
C GLY A 86 -8.49 9.85 -3.37
N GLN A 87 -8.78 8.57 -3.58
CA GLN A 87 -7.75 7.51 -3.46
C GLN A 87 -6.71 7.68 -4.57
N ARG A 88 -5.58 6.98 -4.57
CA ARG A 88 -4.65 6.95 -5.72
C ARG A 88 -4.33 5.51 -6.09
N TYR A 89 -4.48 5.16 -7.36
CA TYR A 89 -4.00 3.87 -7.87
C TYR A 89 -2.67 4.14 -8.55
N ILE A 90 -1.66 3.37 -8.17
CA ILE A 90 -0.29 3.58 -8.61
C ILE A 90 0.15 2.29 -9.28
N TYR A 91 0.49 2.38 -10.56
CA TYR A 91 1.14 1.30 -11.28
C TYR A 91 2.65 1.36 -11.01
N PHE A 92 3.22 0.24 -10.61
CA PHE A 92 4.65 0.08 -10.36
C PHE A 92 5.20 -1.06 -11.21
N SER A 93 6.29 -0.79 -11.91
CA SER A 93 7.07 -1.79 -12.63
C SER A 93 8.53 -1.50 -12.35
N TRP A 94 9.28 -2.52 -11.96
CA TRP A 94 10.73 -2.42 -11.86
C TRP A 94 11.44 -2.79 -13.18
N GLU A 95 10.67 -3.29 -14.15
CA GLU A 95 11.16 -3.66 -15.48
C GLU A 95 11.13 -2.46 -16.43
N SER A 96 12.06 -2.45 -17.39
CA SER A 96 12.06 -1.49 -18.49
C SER A 96 10.83 -1.67 -19.40
N PRO A 97 10.32 -0.59 -20.02
CA PRO A 97 9.27 -0.72 -21.03
C PRO A 97 9.76 -1.62 -22.18
N SER A 98 8.86 -2.44 -22.73
CA SER A 98 9.15 -3.19 -23.95
C SER A 98 9.31 -2.22 -25.12
N SER A 99 10.46 -2.29 -25.79
CA SER A 99 10.76 -1.57 -27.04
C SER A 99 9.85 -1.98 -28.19
#